data_AF-A0A9N8DNX1-F1
#
_entry.id   AF-A0A9N8DNX1-F1
#
_cell.length_a   1.000
_cell.length_b   1.000
_cell.length_c   1.000
_cell.angle_alpha   90.00
_cell.angle_beta   90.00
_cell.angle_gamma   90.00
#
_symmetry.space_group_name_H-M   'P 1'
#
loop_
_entity.id
_entity.type
_entity.pdbx_description
1 polymer ?
#
loop_
_entity_poly.entity_id
_entity_poly.type
_entity_poly.pdbx_seq_one_letter_code
_entity_poly.pdbx_strand_id
1 'polypeptide(L)'
;MDELVKPQWEVTDYRTFVSGITKEMLDAAKVDFATCQKQVLALLHGKILVGHGLKSDLSVLGITHPWYMIRDTAKYEPYMKIRYQDGGLWPRALKDLCKEMLNRDIQVQGRAHCPKEDAMAALDLYKCVLEPWENSMEYHWNRSITMQRHRMARQQRAVVAM
;
A
#
# COMPACT_ATOMS: atom_id res chain seq x y z
N MET A 1 2.07 14.04 5.03
CA MET A 1 1.94 13.85 6.50
C MET A 1 3.18 13.09 6.94
N ASP A 2 3.81 13.54 8.01
CA ASP A 2 4.98 12.90 8.62
C ASP A 2 4.85 13.14 10.13
N GLU A 3 4.28 12.17 10.84
CA GLU A 3 3.83 12.31 12.22
C GLU A 3 4.19 11.06 13.02
N LEU A 4 4.67 11.27 14.25
CA LEU A 4 4.85 10.21 15.23
C LEU A 4 3.57 10.00 16.03
N VAL A 5 3.22 8.74 16.25
CA VAL A 5 1.97 8.36 16.92
C VAL A 5 2.27 7.79 18.29
N LYS A 6 1.56 8.27 19.31
CA LYS A 6 1.63 7.71 20.67
C LYS A 6 1.16 6.25 20.65
N PRO A 7 1.99 5.30 21.13
CA PRO A 7 1.57 3.92 21.30
C PRO A 7 0.39 3.80 22.26
N GLN A 8 -0.54 2.89 21.97
CA GLN A 8 -1.65 2.57 22.87
C GLN A 8 -1.26 1.58 23.97
N TRP A 9 -0.16 0.85 23.77
CA TRP A 9 0.39 -0.14 24.69
C TRP A 9 1.90 0.07 24.83
N GLU A 10 2.47 -0.55 25.87
CA GLU A 10 3.91 -0.57 26.09
C GLU A 10 4.65 -1.21 24.91
N VAL A 11 5.70 -0.52 24.43
CA VAL A 11 6.55 -0.99 23.34
C VAL A 11 7.65 -1.87 23.91
N THR A 12 7.66 -3.15 23.53
CA THR A 12 8.66 -4.14 23.96
C THR A 12 9.92 -4.13 23.10
N ASP A 13 9.80 -3.77 21.82
CA ASP A 13 10.93 -3.60 20.89
C ASP A 13 10.60 -2.50 19.86
N TYR A 14 11.39 -1.44 19.86
CA TYR A 14 11.24 -0.30 18.94
C TYR A 14 11.77 -0.60 17.53
N ARG A 15 12.58 -1.67 17.40
CA ARG A 15 13.30 -2.04 16.19
C ARG A 15 14.06 -0.86 15.58
N THR A 16 14.67 -0.02 16.42
CA THR A 16 15.34 1.24 16.03
C THR A 16 16.34 1.06 14.89
N PHE A 17 17.04 -0.07 14.85
CA PHE A 17 17.98 -0.41 13.78
C PHE A 17 17.33 -0.50 12.39
N VAL A 18 16.01 -0.74 12.33
CA VAL A 18 15.19 -0.76 11.11
C VAL A 18 14.37 0.52 10.98
N SER A 19 13.63 0.90 12.02
CA SER A 19 12.61 1.96 11.96
C SER A 19 13.18 3.36 12.19
N GLY A 20 14.34 3.47 12.82
CA GLY A 20 14.88 4.74 13.32
C GLY A 20 14.13 5.32 14.53
N ILE A 21 13.07 4.64 15.00
CA ILE A 21 12.24 5.11 16.11
C ILE A 21 12.94 4.81 17.44
N THR A 22 13.06 5.83 18.29
CA THR A 22 13.53 5.69 19.68
C THR A 22 12.39 5.90 20.67
N LYS A 23 12.60 5.52 21.93
CA LYS A 23 11.66 5.76 23.02
C LYS A 23 11.37 7.24 23.19
N GLU A 24 12.41 8.07 23.18
CA GLU A 24 12.32 9.53 23.39
C GLU A 24 11.48 10.19 22.30
N MET A 25 11.56 9.70 21.06
CA MET A 25 10.73 10.15 19.94
C MET A 25 9.25 9.87 20.19
N LEU A 26 8.91 8.67 20.69
CA LEU A 26 7.51 8.30 20.97
C LEU A 26 6.97 8.98 22.23
N ASP A 27 7.81 9.18 23.25
CA ASP A 27 7.43 9.94 24.45
C ASP A 27 7.12 11.41 24.11
N ALA A 28 7.81 11.97 23.12
CA ALA A 28 7.57 13.32 22.61
C ALA A 28 6.42 13.41 21.58
N ALA A 29 5.91 12.28 21.09
CA ALA A 29 4.82 12.27 20.10
C ALA A 29 3.58 12.96 20.66
N LYS A 30 2.88 13.73 19.83
CA LYS A 30 1.69 14.50 20.27
C LYS A 30 0.38 13.91 19.77
N VAL A 31 0.43 13.18 18.66
CA VAL A 31 -0.75 12.65 17.97
C VAL A 31 -1.07 11.27 18.53
N ASP A 32 -2.32 11.06 18.93
CA ASP A 32 -2.81 9.73 19.29
C ASP A 32 -3.22 8.92 18.05
N PHE A 33 -3.36 7.60 18.21
CA PHE A 33 -3.67 6.70 17.10
C PHE A 33 -4.99 7.07 16.40
N ALA A 34 -6.04 7.41 17.16
CA ALA A 34 -7.35 7.75 16.60
C ALA A 34 -7.30 9.03 15.75
N THR A 35 -6.54 10.04 16.19
CA THR A 35 -6.34 11.29 15.45
C THR A 35 -5.54 11.05 14.19
N CYS A 36 -4.45 10.28 14.26
CA CYS A 36 -3.67 9.88 13.09
C CYS A 36 -4.55 9.13 12.07
N GLN A 37 -5.31 8.14 12.51
CA GLN A 37 -6.21 7.36 11.65
C GLN A 37 -7.23 8.26 10.93
N LYS A 38 -7.85 9.22 11.63
CA LYS A 38 -8.79 10.18 11.03
C LYS A 38 -8.11 11.07 9.98
N GLN A 39 -6.90 11.55 10.26
CA GLN A 39 -6.14 12.36 9.31
C GLN A 39 -5.77 11.56 8.05
N VAL A 40 -5.32 10.31 8.21
CA VAL A 40 -5.03 9.42 7.08
C VAL A 40 -6.29 9.15 6.26
N LEU A 41 -7.43 8.83 6.89
CA LEU A 41 -8.70 8.64 6.19
C LEU A 41 -9.11 9.87 5.37
N ALA A 42 -8.99 11.06 5.95
CA ALA A 42 -9.29 12.32 5.26
C ALA A 42 -8.36 12.55 4.06
N LEU A 43 -7.07 12.23 4.19
CA LEU A 43 -6.10 12.34 3.10
C LEU A 43 -6.38 11.36 1.97
N LEU A 44 -6.77 10.11 2.29
CA LEU A 44 -7.04 9.08 1.30
C LEU A 44 -8.39 9.24 0.59
N HIS A 45 -9.30 10.04 1.15
CA HIS A 45 -10.65 10.19 0.60
C HIS A 45 -10.62 10.69 -0.85
N GLY A 46 -11.15 9.87 -1.77
CA GLY A 46 -11.22 10.19 -3.20
C GLY A 46 -9.86 10.22 -3.91
N LYS A 47 -8.80 9.65 -3.33
CA LYS A 47 -7.45 9.62 -3.93
C LYS A 47 -6.95 8.20 -4.15
N ILE A 48 -6.16 8.02 -5.20
CA ILE A 48 -5.42 6.77 -5.44
C ILE A 48 -4.29 6.67 -4.42
N LEU A 49 -4.20 5.53 -3.74
CA LEU A 49 -3.13 5.21 -2.80
C LEU A 49 -2.04 4.38 -3.49
N VAL A 50 -0.85 4.96 -3.60
CA VAL A 50 0.34 4.31 -4.16
C VAL A 50 1.30 3.93 -3.03
N GLY A 51 1.90 2.75 -3.09
CA GLY A 51 2.88 2.30 -2.09
C GLY A 51 3.47 0.94 -2.39
N HIS A 52 4.11 0.32 -1.39
CA HIS A 52 4.74 -1.00 -1.50
C HIS A 52 4.41 -1.85 -0.28
N GLY A 53 3.62 -2.91 -0.47
CA GLY A 53 3.18 -3.77 0.63
C GLY A 53 2.03 -3.20 1.46
N LEU A 54 1.19 -2.34 0.86
CA LEU A 54 0.16 -1.53 1.52
C LEU A 54 -0.83 -2.33 2.38
N LYS A 55 -1.01 -3.63 2.12
CA LYS A 55 -1.89 -4.49 2.92
C LYS A 55 -1.49 -4.48 4.39
N SER A 56 -0.19 -4.53 4.68
CA SER A 56 0.31 -4.54 6.06
C SER A 56 0.02 -3.20 6.75
N ASP A 57 0.34 -2.09 6.07
CA ASP A 57 0.17 -0.73 6.61
C ASP A 57 -1.30 -0.41 6.89
N LEU A 58 -2.17 -0.69 5.92
CA LEU A 58 -3.61 -0.47 6.06
C LEU A 58 -4.23 -1.35 7.15
N SER A 59 -3.74 -2.58 7.31
CA SER A 59 -4.21 -3.48 8.37
C SER A 59 -3.84 -2.97 9.75
N VAL A 60 -2.62 -2.46 9.95
CA VAL A 60 -2.19 -1.86 11.23
C VAL A 60 -3.01 -0.61 11.54
N LEU A 61 -3.31 0.20 10.51
CA LEU A 61 -4.15 1.38 10.65
C LEU A 61 -5.65 1.07 10.77
N GLY A 62 -6.09 -0.17 10.55
CA GLY A 62 -7.51 -0.52 10.53
C GLY A 62 -8.31 0.19 9.44
N ILE A 63 -7.68 0.55 8.32
CA ILE A 63 -8.29 1.29 7.21
C ILE A 63 -8.54 0.36 6.03
N THR A 64 -9.71 0.47 5.40
CA THR A 64 -10.00 -0.15 4.11
C THR A 64 -10.01 0.91 3.03
N HIS A 65 -9.33 0.66 1.91
CA HIS A 65 -9.33 1.52 0.74
C HIS A 65 -9.84 0.73 -0.48
N PRO A 66 -10.63 1.32 -1.40
CA PRO A 66 -11.18 0.60 -2.54
C PRO A 66 -10.07 -0.01 -3.40
N TRP A 67 -10.20 -1.30 -3.74
CA TRP A 67 -9.16 -2.03 -4.46
C TRP A 67 -8.77 -1.36 -5.79
N TYR A 68 -9.74 -0.77 -6.50
CA TYR A 68 -9.51 -0.08 -7.78
C TYR A 68 -8.76 1.25 -7.64
N MET A 69 -8.61 1.75 -6.40
CA MET A 69 -7.85 2.96 -6.07
C MET A 69 -6.50 2.64 -5.39
N ILE A 70 -6.11 1.36 -5.29
CA ILE A 70 -4.81 0.95 -4.75
C ILE A 70 -3.83 0.70 -5.90
N ARG A 71 -2.59 1.19 -5.76
CA ARG A 71 -1.44 0.89 -6.62
C ARG A 71 -0.30 0.38 -5.75
N ASP A 72 -0.37 -0.89 -5.40
CA ASP A 72 0.64 -1.57 -4.59
C ASP A 72 1.73 -2.16 -5.50
N THR A 73 2.91 -1.54 -5.49
CA THR A 73 4.07 -1.96 -6.30
C THR A 73 4.58 -3.35 -5.93
N ALA A 74 4.27 -3.86 -4.73
CA ALA A 74 4.59 -5.22 -4.33
C ALA A 74 3.67 -6.28 -4.97
N LYS A 75 2.53 -5.85 -5.55
CA LYS A 75 1.49 -6.70 -6.16
C LYS A 75 1.30 -6.45 -7.65
N TYR A 76 2.05 -5.52 -8.23
CA TYR A 76 2.05 -5.31 -9.68
C TYR A 76 2.79 -6.46 -10.35
N GLU A 77 2.06 -7.31 -11.10
CA GLU A 77 2.60 -8.56 -11.65
C GLU A 77 3.93 -8.39 -12.41
N PRO A 78 4.14 -7.34 -13.23
CA PRO A 78 5.43 -7.11 -13.90
C PRO A 78 6.62 -6.84 -12.96
N TYR A 79 6.37 -6.46 -11.70
CA TYR A 79 7.40 -6.29 -10.67
C TYR A 79 7.59 -7.52 -9.79
N MET A 80 6.75 -8.53 -9.94
CA MET A 80 6.84 -9.75 -9.15
C MET A 80 7.84 -10.72 -9.77
N LYS A 81 8.42 -11.57 -8.93
CA LYS A 81 9.28 -12.68 -9.38
C LYS A 81 8.51 -13.99 -9.38
N ILE A 82 8.89 -14.87 -10.28
CA ILE A 82 8.35 -16.23 -10.33
C ILE A 82 9.03 -17.07 -9.25
N ARG A 83 8.23 -17.75 -8.44
CA ARG A 83 8.71 -18.71 -7.44
C ARG A 83 9.01 -20.04 -8.13
N TYR A 84 10.25 -20.49 -8.05
CA TYR A 84 10.70 -21.71 -8.74
C TYR A 84 9.93 -22.97 -8.36
N GLN A 85 9.45 -23.10 -7.13
CA GLN A 85 8.80 -24.33 -6.65
C GLN A 85 7.45 -24.62 -7.32
N ASP A 86 6.67 -23.59 -7.64
CA ASP A 86 5.28 -23.76 -8.09
C ASP A 86 4.85 -22.77 -9.20
N GLY A 87 5.76 -21.95 -9.70
CA GLY A 87 5.48 -20.93 -10.70
C GLY A 87 4.68 -19.73 -10.17
N GLY A 88 4.39 -19.68 -8.86
CA GLY A 88 3.59 -18.61 -8.27
C GLY A 88 4.31 -17.25 -8.27
N LEU A 89 3.55 -16.17 -8.39
CA LEU A 89 4.11 -14.81 -8.32
C LEU A 89 4.37 -14.39 -6.87
N TRP A 90 5.59 -13.90 -6.61
CA TRP A 90 6.03 -13.42 -5.30
C TRP A 90 6.51 -11.97 -5.34
N PRO A 91 6.18 -11.15 -4.34
CA PRO A 91 6.68 -9.78 -4.26
C PRO A 91 8.21 -9.74 -4.22
N ARG A 92 8.78 -8.72 -4.87
CA ARG A 92 10.18 -8.32 -4.72
C ARG A 92 10.30 -7.23 -3.66
N ALA A 93 11.49 -7.09 -3.05
CA ALA A 93 11.72 -6.01 -2.10
C ALA A 93 11.80 -4.66 -2.83
N LEU A 94 11.31 -3.59 -2.19
CA LEU A 94 11.32 -2.24 -2.75
C LEU A 94 12.74 -1.81 -3.19
N LYS A 95 13.75 -2.07 -2.35
CA LYS A 95 15.15 -1.76 -2.66
C LYS A 95 15.66 -2.43 -3.93
N ASP A 96 15.25 -3.67 -4.20
CA ASP A 96 15.68 -4.41 -5.39
C ASP A 96 15.06 -3.80 -6.65
N LEU A 97 13.77 -3.44 -6.57
CA LEU A 97 13.07 -2.77 -7.66
C LEU A 97 13.65 -1.38 -7.92
N CYS A 98 13.95 -0.61 -6.88
CA CYS A 98 14.55 0.72 -7.04
C CYS A 98 15.94 0.65 -7.64
N LYS A 99 16.75 -0.34 -7.23
CA LYS A 99 18.08 -0.54 -7.81
C LYS A 99 18.01 -0.85 -9.29
N GLU A 100 17.10 -1.73 -9.69
CA GLU A 100 16.97 -2.19 -11.09
C GLU A 100 16.29 -1.15 -11.99
N MET A 101 15.15 -0.60 -11.54
CA MET A 101 14.28 0.23 -12.38
C MET A 101 14.65 1.72 -12.32
N LEU A 102 15.16 2.20 -11.18
CA LEU A 102 15.46 3.61 -10.93
C LEU A 102 16.96 3.89 -10.80
N ASN A 103 17.81 2.86 -10.85
CA ASN A 103 19.24 2.95 -10.54
C ASN A 103 19.52 3.69 -9.22
N ARG A 104 18.69 3.45 -8.21
CA ARG A 104 18.73 4.15 -6.92
C ARG A 104 18.89 3.15 -5.77
N ASP A 105 19.90 3.37 -4.93
CA ASP A 105 20.06 2.64 -3.67
C ASP A 105 19.20 3.30 -2.58
N ILE A 106 18.30 2.52 -1.99
CA ILE A 106 17.51 2.88 -0.81
C ILE A 106 17.67 1.79 0.24
N GLN A 107 17.23 2.04 1.48
CA GLN A 107 17.23 1.00 2.53
C GLN A 107 18.63 0.37 2.75
N VAL A 108 19.68 1.20 2.67
CA VAL A 108 21.08 0.77 2.76
C VAL A 108 21.35 0.11 4.09
N GLN A 109 22.03 -1.05 4.06
CA GLN A 109 22.34 -1.82 5.26
C GLN A 109 23.10 -0.98 6.30
N GLY A 110 22.73 -1.15 7.57
CA GLY A 110 23.32 -0.39 8.68
C GLY A 110 22.73 1.01 8.88
N ARG A 111 21.74 1.40 8.06
CA ARG A 111 20.94 2.62 8.26
C ARG A 111 19.48 2.26 8.48
N ALA A 112 18.83 3.01 9.38
CA ALA A 112 17.39 2.94 9.53
C ALA A 112 16.70 3.37 8.23
N HIS A 113 15.53 2.79 7.97
CA HIS A 113 14.69 3.16 6.84
C HIS A 113 14.05 4.54 7.07
N CYS A 114 13.88 5.28 5.99
CA CYS A 114 13.19 6.55 5.99
C CYS A 114 11.82 6.36 5.33
N PRO A 115 10.69 6.45 6.07
CA PRO A 115 9.36 6.28 5.50
C PRO A 115 9.07 7.21 4.31
N LYS A 116 9.62 8.42 4.35
CA LYS A 116 9.53 9.39 3.24
C LYS A 116 10.29 8.92 1.99
N GLU A 117 11.49 8.37 2.15
CA GLU A 117 12.26 7.81 1.02
C GLU A 117 11.50 6.64 0.39
N ASP A 118 11.00 5.71 1.22
CA ASP A 118 10.28 4.53 0.76
C ASP A 118 8.96 4.89 0.04
N ALA A 119 8.20 5.84 0.58
CA ALA A 119 6.97 6.33 -0.06
C ALA A 119 7.24 6.99 -1.42
N MET A 120 8.29 7.82 -1.49
CA MET A 120 8.69 8.47 -2.75
C MET A 120 9.21 7.46 -3.77
N ALA A 121 9.98 6.46 -3.33
CA ALA A 121 10.51 5.41 -4.17
C ALA A 121 9.38 4.55 -4.78
N ALA A 122 8.38 4.17 -3.99
CA ALA A 122 7.20 3.46 -4.50
C ALA A 122 6.40 4.30 -5.50
N LEU A 123 6.26 5.61 -5.26
CA LEU A 123 5.62 6.53 -6.19
C LEU A 123 6.40 6.68 -7.50
N ASP A 124 7.72 6.76 -7.43
CA ASP A 124 8.59 6.84 -8.61
C ASP A 124 8.50 5.57 -9.46
N LEU A 125 8.48 4.38 -8.83
CA LEU A 125 8.22 3.11 -9.51
C LEU A 125 6.87 3.12 -10.23
N TYR A 126 5.80 3.52 -9.54
CA TYR A 126 4.47 3.65 -10.16
C TYR A 126 4.49 4.58 -11.38
N LYS A 127 5.18 5.73 -11.30
CA LYS A 127 5.30 6.68 -12.41
C LYS A 127 6.00 6.08 -13.63
N CYS A 128 6.98 5.20 -13.45
CA CYS A 128 7.67 4.53 -14.57
C CYS A 128 6.74 3.66 -15.43
N VAL A 129 5.62 3.20 -14.86
CA VAL A 129 4.67 2.31 -15.53
C VAL A 129 3.23 2.85 -15.44
N LEU A 130 3.08 4.17 -15.29
CA LEU A 130 1.79 4.81 -15.03
C LEU A 130 0.76 4.45 -16.10
N GLU A 131 1.10 4.65 -17.37
CA GLU A 131 0.18 4.38 -18.48
C GLU A 131 -0.25 2.91 -18.56
N PRO A 132 0.66 1.91 -18.64
CA PRO A 132 0.24 0.51 -18.69
C PRO A 132 -0.49 0.05 -17.42
N TRP A 133 -0.14 0.59 -16.25
CA TRP A 133 -0.84 0.26 -15.01
C TRP A 133 -2.26 0.82 -15.00
N GLU A 134 -2.46 2.09 -15.33
CA GLU A 134 -3.79 2.69 -15.35
C GLU A 134 -4.70 2.05 -16.40
N ASN A 135 -4.18 1.71 -17.58
CA ASN A 135 -4.93 0.98 -18.61
C ASN A 135 -5.39 -0.39 -18.11
N SER A 136 -4.52 -1.14 -17.43
CA SER A 136 -4.88 -2.42 -16.80
C SER A 136 -5.96 -2.24 -15.73
N MET A 137 -5.82 -1.23 -14.87
CA MET A 137 -6.75 -0.96 -13.79
C MET A 137 -8.13 -0.54 -14.29
N GLU A 138 -8.18 0.30 -15.32
CA GLU A 138 -9.43 0.69 -15.98
C GLU A 138 -10.13 -0.53 -16.59
N TYR A 139 -9.39 -1.39 -17.29
CA TYR A 139 -9.94 -2.63 -17.84
C TYR A 139 -10.55 -3.53 -16.75
N HIS A 140 -9.81 -3.78 -15.67
CA HIS A 140 -10.28 -4.62 -14.57
C HIS A 140 -11.49 -4.00 -13.86
N TRP A 141 -11.48 -2.68 -13.64
CA TRP A 141 -12.59 -1.95 -13.02
C TRP A 141 -13.86 -2.02 -13.85
N ASN A 142 -13.77 -1.72 -15.15
CA ASN A 142 -14.90 -1.78 -16.09
C ASN A 142 -15.50 -3.19 -16.14
N ARG A 143 -14.64 -4.22 -16.15
CA ARG A 143 -15.07 -5.62 -16.09
C ARG A 143 -15.80 -5.94 -14.78
N SER A 144 -15.28 -5.50 -13.63
CA SER A 144 -15.92 -5.71 -12.32
C SER A 144 -17.29 -5.04 -12.22
N ILE A 145 -17.43 -3.78 -12.67
CA ILE A 145 -18.73 -3.09 -12.70
C ILE A 145 -19.72 -3.85 -13.58
N THR A 146 -19.28 -4.25 -14.78
CA THR A 146 -20.12 -4.97 -15.74
C THR A 146 -20.67 -6.26 -15.13
N MET A 147 -19.81 -7.05 -14.48
CA MET A 147 -20.22 -8.28 -13.78
C MET A 147 -21.20 -8.01 -12.64
N GLN A 148 -20.98 -6.97 -11.83
CA GLN A 148 -21.88 -6.59 -10.76
C GLN A 148 -23.26 -6.20 -11.29
N ARG A 149 -23.32 -5.38 -12.35
CA ARG A 149 -24.58 -4.99 -13.01
C ARG A 149 -25.35 -6.20 -13.53
N HIS A 150 -24.68 -7.15 -14.19
CA HIS A 150 -25.33 -8.37 -14.65
C HIS A 150 -25.88 -9.23 -13.50
N ARG A 151 -25.13 -9.34 -12.40
CA ARG A 151 -25.58 -10.08 -11.21
C ARG A 151 -26.82 -9.44 -10.59
N MET A 152 -26.83 -8.11 -10.44
CA MET A 152 -27.99 -7.36 -9.91
C MET A 152 -29.21 -7.50 -10.81
N ALA A 153 -29.06 -7.37 -12.14
CA ALA A 153 -30.17 -7.51 -13.08
C ALA A 153 -30.79 -8.92 -13.05
N ARG A 154 -29.97 -9.97 -12.87
CA ARG A 154 -30.46 -11.35 -12.70
C ARG A 154 -31.25 -11.52 -11.39
N GLN A 155 -30.76 -10.95 -10.29
CA GLN A 155 -31.48 -10.99 -9.01
C GLN A 155 -32.82 -10.25 -9.08
N GLN A 156 -32.86 -9.06 -9.70
CA GLN A 156 -34.10 -8.28 -9.80
C GLN A 156 -35.16 -8.98 -10.67
N ARG A 157 -34.74 -9.64 -11.76
CA ARG A 157 -35.65 -10.47 -12.57
C ARG A 157 -36.19 -11.67 -11.80
N ALA A 158 -35.38 -12.31 -10.95
CA ALA A 158 -35.82 -13.43 -10.12
C ALA A 158 -36.84 -12.99 -9.05
N VAL A 159 -36.66 -11.80 -8.46
CA VAL A 159 -37.59 -11.24 -7.45
C VAL A 159 -38.94 -10.83 -8.06
N VAL A 160 -38.96 -10.31 -9.30
CA VAL A 160 -40.21 -9.89 -9.97
C VAL A 160 -40.99 -11.08 -10.55
N ALA A 161 -40.35 -12.23 -10.72
CA ALA A 161 -40.98 -13.46 -11.23
C ALA A 161 -41.57 -14.36 -10.14
N MET A 162 -41.48 -13.96 -8.87
CA MET A 162 -42.12 -14.61 -7.70
C MET A 162 -43.32 -13.78 -7.24
#